data_AF-A0A218WC73-F1
#
_entry.id   AF-A0A218WC73-F1
#
_cell.length_a   1.000
_cell.length_b   1.000
_cell.length_c   1.000
_cell.angle_alpha   90.00
_cell.angle_beta   90.00
_cell.angle_gamma   90.00
#
_symmetry.space_group_name_H-M   'P 1'
#
loop_
_entity.id
_entity.type
_entity.pdbx_description
1 polymer ?
#
loop_
_entity_poly.entity_id
_entity_poly.type
_entity_poly.pdbx_seq_one_letter_code
_entity_poly.pdbx_strand_id
1 'polypeptide(L)'
;MPCSSSCLPSTESATTSDVFVTGKFPTLLKSVDSVGSSDAGKPPKPLLIASPTEEGEFPVLVLLHGYLLTNSFYSQLLQHIGSHGFIVIAPQLYTVAGPDTTEEIRSAAAITDWLPTGLSATLPPGVRPKLAKLALSGHSRGGKAAFALALKKVSTTTALPFSALIGIDPVDGMDKGKQTPPPVLTYEPRSFDLDMPVMVIGSGLGEVKRNPLFPPCAPKGVNHEDFFRECRPPACYFVAKEYGHLDMLDNETEGIRGKATYCLCKNGRAREPMRRFVGGIVVAFLRAFMEGNDRDLMAVRDRHAEIAPVELQRIEFLQRKNA
;
A
#
# COMPACT_ATOMS: atom_id res chain seq x y z
N MET A 1 9.79 -12.88 -62.88
CA MET A 1 9.53 -11.93 -61.79
C MET A 1 8.28 -12.36 -61.05
N PRO A 2 8.36 -12.76 -59.78
CA PRO A 2 7.22 -12.73 -58.87
C PRO A 2 7.45 -11.66 -57.78
N CYS A 3 6.48 -10.78 -57.60
CA CYS A 3 6.43 -9.83 -56.50
C CYS A 3 6.23 -10.58 -55.18
N SER A 4 7.24 -10.54 -54.31
CA SER A 4 7.11 -10.90 -52.90
C SER A 4 6.40 -9.76 -52.17
N SER A 5 5.18 -10.02 -51.68
CA SER A 5 4.44 -9.10 -50.82
C SER A 5 5.01 -9.23 -49.40
N SER A 6 5.72 -8.21 -48.93
CA SER A 6 6.22 -8.11 -47.56
C SER A 6 5.07 -7.66 -46.65
N CYS A 7 4.61 -8.54 -45.76
CA CYS A 7 3.80 -8.14 -44.61
C CYS A 7 4.66 -7.27 -43.68
N LEU A 8 4.27 -6.00 -43.55
CA LEU A 8 4.76 -5.14 -42.48
C LEU A 8 4.23 -5.67 -41.14
N PRO A 9 5.06 -5.72 -40.08
CA PRO A 9 4.54 -6.00 -38.75
C PRO A 9 3.63 -4.85 -38.35
N SER A 10 2.38 -5.19 -38.02
CA SER A 10 1.46 -4.30 -37.34
C SER A 10 2.09 -3.88 -36.02
N THR A 11 2.47 -2.61 -35.92
CA THR A 11 2.77 -1.95 -34.65
C THR A 11 1.55 -2.10 -33.74
N GLU A 12 1.66 -2.97 -32.74
CA GLU A 12 0.76 -2.94 -31.59
C GLU A 12 0.83 -1.54 -30.99
N SER A 13 -0.26 -0.80 -31.17
CA SER A 13 -0.51 0.44 -30.45
C SER A 13 -0.40 0.15 -28.96
N ALA A 14 0.64 0.70 -28.32
CA ALA A 14 0.84 0.62 -26.89
C ALA A 14 -0.36 1.24 -26.15
N THR A 15 -1.33 0.39 -25.83
CA THR A 15 -2.49 0.74 -25.02
C THR A 15 -2.00 1.21 -23.65
N THR A 16 -2.59 2.31 -23.18
CA THR A 16 -2.52 2.89 -21.83
C THR A 16 -2.13 1.89 -20.74
N SER A 17 -1.21 2.22 -19.83
CA SER A 17 -0.81 1.27 -18.78
C SER A 17 -2.03 0.81 -17.97
N ASP A 18 -2.41 -0.45 -18.20
CA ASP A 18 -3.60 -1.13 -17.73
C ASP A 18 -3.76 -1.07 -16.19
N VAL A 19 -2.67 -0.78 -15.48
CA VAL A 19 -2.62 -0.77 -14.01
C VAL A 19 -3.54 0.25 -13.34
N PHE A 20 -3.95 1.34 -14.01
CA PHE A 20 -4.79 2.39 -13.39
C PHE A 20 -6.31 2.18 -13.58
N VAL A 21 -6.72 1.11 -14.23
CA VAL A 21 -8.13 0.67 -14.34
C VAL A 21 -8.30 -0.66 -13.62
N THR A 22 -9.54 -1.15 -13.50
CA THR A 22 -9.79 -2.49 -12.98
C THR A 22 -9.09 -3.53 -13.85
N GLY A 23 -8.32 -4.42 -13.23
CA GLY A 23 -7.62 -5.50 -13.91
C GLY A 23 -8.55 -6.63 -14.36
N LYS A 24 -7.95 -7.61 -15.05
CA LYS A 24 -8.67 -8.70 -15.71
C LYS A 24 -9.31 -9.73 -14.80
N PHE A 25 -8.86 -9.87 -13.54
CA PHE A 25 -9.36 -10.91 -12.64
C PHE A 25 -10.63 -10.43 -11.94
N PRO A 26 -11.74 -11.18 -12.01
CA PRO A 26 -12.88 -10.94 -11.15
C PRO A 26 -12.47 -11.11 -9.68
N THR A 27 -12.90 -10.18 -8.83
CA THR A 27 -12.51 -10.17 -7.41
C THR A 27 -13.67 -10.43 -6.47
N LEU A 28 -13.42 -11.23 -5.44
CA LEU A 28 -14.28 -11.34 -4.27
C LEU A 28 -13.71 -10.47 -3.15
N LEU A 29 -14.60 -9.71 -2.49
CA LEU A 29 -14.30 -9.05 -1.22
C LEU A 29 -15.01 -9.80 -0.10
N LYS A 30 -14.27 -10.27 0.90
CA LYS A 30 -14.78 -11.11 1.98
C LYS A 30 -14.29 -10.62 3.35
N SER A 31 -15.23 -10.48 4.29
CA SER A 31 -14.91 -10.28 5.71
C SER A 31 -14.64 -11.63 6.38
N VAL A 32 -13.64 -11.69 7.24
CA VAL A 32 -13.29 -12.85 8.06
C VAL A 32 -13.21 -12.42 9.52
N ASP A 33 -14.03 -13.03 10.37
CA ASP A 33 -14.06 -12.73 11.80
C ASP A 33 -12.82 -13.28 12.53
N SER A 34 -12.46 -12.63 13.63
CA SER A 34 -11.36 -13.05 14.50
C SER A 34 -11.77 -14.03 15.59
N VAL A 35 -10.77 -14.56 16.29
CA VAL A 35 -10.92 -15.43 17.46
C VAL A 35 -11.77 -14.80 18.58
N GLY A 36 -12.66 -15.62 19.14
CA GLY A 36 -12.94 -15.72 20.58
C GLY A 36 -12.42 -17.08 21.08
N SER A 37 -11.42 -17.05 21.97
CA SER A 37 -10.75 -18.12 22.76
C SER A 37 -10.56 -19.60 22.29
N SER A 38 -11.11 -20.14 21.20
CA SER A 38 -11.08 -21.61 21.00
C SER A 38 -10.96 -22.17 19.57
N ASP A 39 -10.68 -21.38 18.53
CA ASP A 39 -10.59 -21.87 17.14
C ASP A 39 -9.19 -21.67 16.53
N ALA A 40 -8.44 -22.78 16.38
CA ALA A 40 -7.04 -22.79 15.92
C ALA A 40 -6.82 -22.40 14.43
N GLY A 41 -7.87 -22.03 13.70
CA GLY A 41 -7.79 -21.63 12.28
C GLY A 41 -8.15 -20.16 12.01
N LYS A 42 -8.69 -19.42 12.99
CA LYS A 42 -9.16 -18.04 12.78
C LYS A 42 -8.01 -17.01 12.87
N PRO A 43 -8.09 -15.90 12.13
CA PRO A 43 -7.08 -14.86 12.19
C PRO A 43 -7.08 -14.15 13.57
N PRO A 44 -5.92 -13.61 14.00
CA PRO A 44 -5.80 -12.91 15.28
C PRO A 44 -6.54 -11.55 15.31
N LYS A 45 -6.92 -11.02 14.15
CA LYS A 45 -7.73 -9.80 13.98
C LYS A 45 -8.75 -10.01 12.86
N PRO A 46 -9.90 -9.30 12.89
CA PRO A 46 -10.85 -9.35 11.79
C PRO A 46 -10.15 -8.88 10.51
N LEU A 47 -10.39 -9.57 9.41
CA LEU A 47 -9.77 -9.26 8.11
C LEU A 47 -10.84 -8.86 7.11
N LEU A 48 -10.47 -7.96 6.22
CA LEU A 48 -11.15 -7.76 4.94
C LEU A 48 -10.19 -8.22 3.84
N ILE A 49 -10.61 -9.19 3.03
CA ILE A 49 -9.77 -9.82 2.02
C ILE A 49 -10.35 -9.57 0.65
N ALA A 50 -9.56 -9.00 -0.26
CA ALA A 50 -9.85 -8.96 -1.69
C ALA A 50 -8.99 -10.01 -2.39
N SER A 51 -9.58 -10.90 -3.17
CA SER A 51 -8.85 -11.94 -3.90
C SER A 51 -9.47 -12.19 -5.28
N PRO A 52 -8.69 -12.62 -6.28
CA PRO A 52 -9.23 -13.25 -7.48
C PRO A 52 -10.19 -14.39 -7.13
N THR A 53 -11.17 -14.65 -8.00
CA THR A 53 -12.07 -15.81 -7.88
C THR A 53 -11.69 -16.96 -8.79
N GLU A 54 -10.82 -16.72 -9.75
CA GLU A 54 -10.32 -17.73 -10.69
C GLU A 54 -9.21 -18.58 -10.04
N GLU A 55 -9.14 -19.86 -10.40
CA GLU A 55 -8.09 -20.76 -9.92
C GLU A 55 -6.70 -20.24 -10.30
N GLY A 56 -5.78 -20.24 -9.33
CA GLY A 56 -4.45 -19.73 -9.54
C GLY A 56 -3.65 -19.61 -8.25
N GLU A 57 -2.36 -19.31 -8.41
CA GLU A 57 -1.46 -19.00 -7.29
C GLU A 57 -1.08 -17.52 -7.37
N PHE A 58 -1.41 -16.74 -6.34
CA PHE A 58 -1.31 -15.27 -6.38
C PHE A 58 -0.41 -14.72 -5.27
N PRO A 59 0.43 -13.70 -5.54
CA PRO A 59 1.17 -13.01 -4.50
C PRO A 59 0.25 -12.35 -3.47
N VAL A 60 0.77 -12.13 -2.26
CA VAL A 60 -0.01 -11.62 -1.13
C VAL A 60 0.47 -10.22 -0.72
N LEU A 61 -0.46 -9.31 -0.46
CA LEU A 61 -0.22 -7.99 0.09
C LEU A 61 -0.99 -7.81 1.40
N VAL A 62 -0.31 -7.46 2.49
CA VAL A 62 -0.97 -7.02 3.73
C VAL A 62 -1.02 -5.49 3.76
N LEU A 63 -2.21 -4.89 3.86
CA LEU A 63 -2.42 -3.44 3.88
C LEU A 63 -2.94 -2.97 5.25
N LEU A 64 -2.12 -2.20 5.97
CA LEU A 64 -2.45 -1.67 7.30
C LEU A 64 -3.16 -0.30 7.21
N HIS A 65 -4.33 -0.16 7.83
CA HIS A 65 -5.10 1.09 7.80
C HIS A 65 -4.48 2.22 8.66
N GLY A 66 -4.82 3.46 8.32
CA GLY A 66 -4.43 4.67 9.08
C GLY A 66 -5.17 4.86 10.42
N TYR A 67 -4.81 5.93 11.13
CA TYR A 67 -5.30 6.23 12.48
C TYR A 67 -6.81 6.43 12.56
N LEU A 68 -7.49 5.68 13.44
CA LEU A 68 -8.95 5.72 13.64
C LEU A 68 -9.78 5.40 12.39
N LEU A 69 -9.18 4.75 11.39
CA LEU A 69 -9.86 4.30 10.18
C LEU A 69 -10.32 2.84 10.31
N THR A 70 -11.27 2.47 9.46
CA THR A 70 -11.75 1.09 9.30
C THR A 70 -11.11 0.48 8.05
N ASN A 71 -10.75 -0.80 8.09
CA ASN A 71 -10.24 -1.51 6.91
C ASN A 71 -11.21 -1.48 5.71
N SER A 72 -12.52 -1.44 5.97
CA SER A 72 -13.56 -1.31 4.94
C SER A 72 -13.51 0.01 4.17
N PHE A 73 -12.87 1.06 4.69
CA PHE A 73 -12.71 2.33 3.95
C PHE A 73 -11.72 2.24 2.80
N TYR A 74 -11.06 1.10 2.61
CA TYR A 74 -10.13 0.84 1.52
C TYR A 74 -10.70 -0.16 0.51
N SER A 75 -11.96 -0.56 0.61
CA SER A 75 -12.51 -1.71 -0.12
C SER A 75 -12.31 -1.59 -1.64
N GLN A 76 -12.46 -0.40 -2.21
CA GLN A 76 -12.27 -0.14 -3.63
C GLN A 76 -10.79 -0.23 -4.02
N LEU A 77 -9.88 0.20 -3.14
CA LEU A 77 -8.43 0.04 -3.35
C LEU A 77 -8.01 -1.43 -3.30
N LEU A 78 -8.53 -2.18 -2.32
CA LEU A 78 -8.27 -3.61 -2.18
C LEU A 78 -8.74 -4.38 -3.42
N GLN A 79 -9.95 -4.09 -3.89
CA GLN A 79 -10.50 -4.71 -5.11
C GLN A 79 -9.70 -4.31 -6.36
N HIS A 80 -9.27 -3.05 -6.48
CA HIS A 80 -8.40 -2.61 -7.57
C HIS A 80 -7.16 -3.49 -7.65
N ILE A 81 -6.40 -3.59 -6.56
CA ILE A 81 -5.16 -4.37 -6.53
C ILE A 81 -5.48 -5.87 -6.74
N GLY A 82 -6.55 -6.38 -6.13
CA GLY A 82 -6.99 -7.77 -6.29
C GLY A 82 -7.30 -8.13 -7.74
N SER A 83 -7.89 -7.21 -8.50
CA SER A 83 -8.27 -7.42 -9.90
C SER A 83 -7.07 -7.55 -10.84
N HIS A 84 -5.87 -7.19 -10.38
CA HIS A 84 -4.62 -7.40 -11.09
C HIS A 84 -3.89 -8.69 -10.73
N GLY A 85 -4.50 -9.56 -9.92
CA GLY A 85 -3.96 -10.90 -9.60
C GLY A 85 -3.19 -10.93 -8.28
N PHE A 86 -3.69 -10.24 -7.24
CA PHE A 86 -3.11 -10.24 -5.91
C PHE A 86 -4.13 -10.63 -4.86
N ILE A 87 -3.71 -11.33 -3.81
CA ILE A 87 -4.53 -11.49 -2.60
C ILE A 87 -4.18 -10.34 -1.67
N VAL A 88 -5.14 -9.48 -1.37
CA VAL A 88 -4.93 -8.31 -0.51
C VAL A 88 -5.68 -8.49 0.80
N ILE A 89 -4.95 -8.41 1.90
CA ILE A 89 -5.45 -8.62 3.25
C ILE A 89 -5.38 -7.30 4.02
N ALA A 90 -6.52 -6.80 4.46
CA ALA A 90 -6.62 -5.60 5.27
C ALA A 90 -7.15 -5.94 6.68
N PRO A 91 -6.27 -6.10 7.68
CA PRO A 91 -6.71 -6.34 9.05
C PRO A 91 -7.34 -5.10 9.68
N GLN A 92 -8.34 -5.30 10.52
CA GLN A 92 -8.81 -4.29 11.47
C GLN A 92 -7.94 -4.36 12.73
N LEU A 93 -6.93 -3.50 12.82
CA LEU A 93 -5.88 -3.60 13.85
C LEU A 93 -6.40 -3.28 15.26
N TYR A 94 -7.37 -2.36 15.34
CA TYR A 94 -7.97 -1.92 16.58
C TYR A 94 -9.39 -1.36 16.35
N THR A 95 -10.17 -1.32 17.43
CA THR A 95 -11.43 -0.56 17.49
C THR A 95 -11.22 0.80 18.15
N VAL A 96 -10.29 0.92 19.10
CA VAL A 96 -9.90 2.16 19.79
C VAL A 96 -8.37 2.26 19.76
N ALA A 97 -7.84 3.46 19.52
CA ALA A 97 -6.39 3.66 19.43
C ALA A 97 -5.89 4.81 20.30
N GLY A 98 -4.85 4.51 21.10
CA GLY A 98 -4.00 5.52 21.75
C GLY A 98 -2.87 5.98 20.82
N PRO A 99 -1.92 6.80 21.30
CA PRO A 99 -0.81 7.30 20.47
C PRO A 99 0.24 6.25 20.12
N ASP A 100 0.45 5.24 20.97
CA ASP A 100 1.43 4.17 20.80
C ASP A 100 0.99 3.16 19.73
N THR A 101 1.86 2.80 18.79
CA THR A 101 1.59 1.88 17.67
C THR A 101 2.13 0.46 17.87
N THR A 102 2.62 0.13 19.06
CA THR A 102 3.28 -1.15 19.36
C THR A 102 2.32 -2.33 19.20
N GLU A 103 1.07 -2.19 19.63
CA GLU A 103 0.06 -3.26 19.50
C GLU A 103 -0.33 -3.51 18.05
N GLU A 104 -0.35 -2.48 17.21
CA GLU A 104 -0.55 -2.65 15.77
C GLU A 104 0.59 -3.40 15.11
N ILE A 105 1.83 -3.10 15.50
CA ILE A 105 3.02 -3.80 14.99
C ILE A 105 2.97 -5.28 15.40
N ARG A 106 2.65 -5.57 16.67
CA ARG A 106 2.44 -6.95 17.16
C ARG A 106 1.31 -7.66 16.43
N SER A 107 0.20 -6.96 16.19
CA SER A 107 -0.94 -7.50 15.46
C SER A 107 -0.57 -7.84 14.02
N ALA A 108 0.13 -6.93 13.32
CA ALA A 108 0.61 -7.17 11.95
C ALA A 108 1.59 -8.35 11.88
N ALA A 109 2.48 -8.49 12.86
CA ALA A 109 3.37 -9.66 12.98
C ALA A 109 2.56 -10.95 13.17
N ALA A 110 1.61 -10.98 14.12
CA ALA A 110 0.78 -12.14 14.38
C ALA A 110 -0.08 -12.55 13.17
N ILE A 111 -0.59 -11.59 12.40
CA ILE A 111 -1.31 -11.87 11.15
C ILE A 111 -0.38 -12.51 10.14
N THR A 112 0.86 -11.99 10.02
CA THR A 112 1.88 -12.55 9.13
C THR A 112 2.19 -14.00 9.47
N ASP A 113 2.33 -14.32 10.76
CA ASP A 113 2.58 -15.69 11.24
C ASP A 113 1.39 -16.63 11.07
N TRP A 114 0.17 -16.09 11.02
CA TRP A 114 -1.05 -16.86 10.76
C TRP A 114 -1.22 -17.23 9.27
N LEU A 115 -0.64 -16.46 8.33
CA LEU A 115 -0.86 -16.68 6.89
C LEU A 115 -0.59 -18.12 6.40
N PRO A 116 0.50 -18.81 6.80
CA PRO A 116 0.81 -20.16 6.33
C PRO A 116 -0.25 -21.21 6.68
N THR A 117 -0.93 -21.04 7.82
CA THR A 117 -1.84 -22.05 8.36
C THR A 117 -3.30 -21.71 8.15
N GLY A 118 -3.65 -20.42 8.09
CA GLY A 118 -5.05 -20.00 8.06
C GLY A 118 -5.54 -19.37 6.76
N LEU A 119 -4.66 -18.72 5.97
CA LEU A 119 -5.12 -17.91 4.83
C LEU A 119 -5.86 -18.74 3.79
N SER A 120 -5.31 -19.90 3.39
CA SER A 120 -5.89 -20.75 2.33
C SER A 120 -7.34 -21.15 2.60
N ALA A 121 -7.71 -21.40 3.86
CA ALA A 121 -9.07 -21.78 4.24
C ALA A 121 -10.09 -20.64 4.09
N THR A 122 -9.61 -19.39 3.96
CA THR A 122 -10.47 -18.21 3.82
C THR A 122 -10.74 -17.82 2.36
N LEU A 123 -9.94 -18.36 1.41
CA LEU A 123 -9.97 -17.99 0.00
C LEU A 123 -11.00 -18.80 -0.81
N PRO A 124 -11.39 -18.34 -2.02
CA PRO A 124 -12.20 -19.13 -2.94
C PRO A 124 -11.54 -20.47 -3.32
N PRO A 125 -12.32 -21.50 -3.70
CA PRO A 125 -11.78 -22.76 -4.17
C PRO A 125 -10.77 -22.57 -5.33
N GLY A 126 -9.62 -23.24 -5.25
CA GLY A 126 -8.57 -23.15 -6.27
C GLY A 126 -7.64 -21.93 -6.17
N VAL A 127 -7.98 -20.93 -5.36
CA VAL A 127 -7.12 -19.75 -5.13
C VAL A 127 -6.11 -20.07 -4.05
N ARG A 128 -4.82 -20.03 -4.39
CA ARG A 128 -3.70 -20.35 -3.49
C ARG A 128 -2.82 -19.12 -3.23
N PRO A 129 -2.42 -18.86 -1.97
CA PRO A 129 -1.52 -17.77 -1.65
C PRO A 129 -0.06 -18.14 -1.91
N LYS A 130 0.65 -17.31 -2.67
CA LYS A 130 2.09 -17.43 -2.90
C LYS A 130 2.88 -16.70 -1.82
N LEU A 131 2.99 -17.31 -0.64
CA LEU A 131 3.59 -16.66 0.54
C LEU A 131 5.09 -16.33 0.41
N ALA A 132 5.81 -16.98 -0.51
CA ALA A 132 7.17 -16.58 -0.89
C ALA A 132 7.24 -15.20 -1.58
N LYS A 133 6.09 -14.69 -2.03
CA LYS A 133 5.88 -13.36 -2.59
C LYS A 133 4.89 -12.61 -1.70
N LEU A 134 5.35 -12.22 -0.51
CA LEU A 134 4.56 -11.47 0.47
C LEU A 134 5.05 -10.03 0.56
N ALA A 135 4.16 -9.07 0.34
CA ALA A 135 4.43 -7.64 0.54
C ALA A 135 3.71 -7.09 1.77
N LEU A 136 4.32 -6.08 2.38
CA LEU A 136 3.72 -5.32 3.47
C LEU A 136 3.49 -3.88 3.02
N SER A 137 2.30 -3.35 3.32
CA SER A 137 1.94 -1.98 3.02
C SER A 137 1.15 -1.37 4.17
N GLY A 138 1.14 -0.05 4.24
CA GLY A 138 0.24 0.64 5.13
C GLY A 138 0.06 2.10 4.79
N HIS A 139 -1.09 2.62 5.18
CA HIS A 139 -1.43 4.03 5.02
C HIS A 139 -1.25 4.82 6.32
N SER A 140 -0.65 6.02 6.28
CA SER A 140 -0.56 6.92 7.44
C SER A 140 0.17 6.24 8.63
N ARG A 141 -0.47 6.19 9.80
CA ARG A 141 -0.06 5.38 10.96
C ARG A 141 0.16 3.91 10.62
N GLY A 142 -0.65 3.33 9.73
CA GLY A 142 -0.46 1.97 9.24
C GLY A 142 0.83 1.83 8.42
N GLY A 143 1.20 2.88 7.67
CA GLY A 143 2.48 2.95 6.96
C GLY A 143 3.66 2.98 7.93
N LYS A 144 3.57 3.80 8.98
CA LYS A 144 4.54 3.77 10.10
C LYS A 144 4.64 2.37 10.71
N ALA A 145 3.52 1.73 11.03
CA ALA A 145 3.50 0.38 11.59
C ALA A 145 4.15 -0.66 10.65
N ALA A 146 3.92 -0.55 9.34
CA ALA A 146 4.55 -1.39 8.32
C ALA A 146 6.07 -1.24 8.31
N PHE A 147 6.59 0.00 8.29
CA PHE A 147 8.02 0.26 8.40
C PHE A 147 8.58 -0.20 9.75
N ALA A 148 7.89 0.04 10.85
CA ALA A 148 8.34 -0.35 12.18
C ALA A 148 8.47 -1.87 12.33
N LEU A 149 7.54 -2.64 11.74
CA LEU A 149 7.61 -4.10 11.68
C LEU A 149 8.81 -4.55 10.84
N ALA A 150 8.96 -4.02 9.63
CA ALA A 150 10.05 -4.38 8.72
C ALA A 150 11.44 -4.05 9.31
N LEU A 151 11.55 -2.92 10.03
CA LEU A 151 12.76 -2.47 10.73
C LEU A 151 12.94 -3.09 12.11
N LYS A 152 12.07 -4.02 12.53
CA LYS A 152 12.14 -4.72 13.83
C LYS A 152 12.20 -3.76 15.03
N LYS A 153 11.45 -2.67 14.99
CA LYS A 153 11.40 -1.64 16.06
C LYS A 153 10.72 -2.14 17.34
N VAL A 154 9.99 -3.23 17.25
CA VAL A 154 9.39 -3.94 18.38
C VAL A 154 9.94 -5.36 18.38
N SER A 155 10.17 -5.94 19.56
CA SER A 155 10.57 -7.35 19.69
C SER A 155 9.42 -8.27 19.24
N THR A 156 9.39 -8.53 17.94
CA THR A 156 8.48 -9.43 17.25
C THR A 156 9.26 -10.17 16.17
N THR A 157 8.99 -11.45 16.01
CA THR A 157 9.50 -12.27 14.91
C THR A 157 8.36 -12.53 13.93
N THR A 158 8.63 -12.48 12.63
CA THR A 158 7.73 -13.03 11.62
C THR A 158 8.39 -14.25 10.99
N ALA A 159 7.65 -15.35 10.84
CA ALA A 159 8.14 -16.57 10.21
C ALA A 159 8.32 -16.39 8.68
N LEU A 160 7.62 -15.43 8.08
CA LEU A 160 7.70 -15.10 6.67
C LEU A 160 8.55 -13.83 6.43
N PRO A 161 9.47 -13.84 5.46
CA PRO A 161 10.13 -12.64 4.99
C PRO A 161 9.20 -11.81 4.10
N PHE A 162 9.38 -10.48 4.08
CA PHE A 162 8.70 -9.59 3.14
C PHE A 162 9.54 -9.38 1.89
N SER A 163 8.94 -9.58 0.72
CA SER A 163 9.56 -9.36 -0.59
C SER A 163 9.55 -7.88 -1.02
N ALA A 164 8.67 -7.07 -0.43
CA ALA A 164 8.55 -5.65 -0.74
C ALA A 164 7.83 -4.89 0.40
N LEU A 165 8.15 -3.60 0.56
CA LEU A 165 7.53 -2.70 1.54
C LEU A 165 6.95 -1.46 0.84
N ILE A 166 5.73 -1.07 1.20
CA ILE A 166 5.05 0.09 0.62
C ILE A 166 4.53 1.03 1.72
N GLY A 167 4.98 2.27 1.74
CA GLY A 167 4.40 3.33 2.56
C GLY A 167 3.44 4.18 1.75
N ILE A 168 2.15 4.13 2.07
CA ILE A 168 1.16 5.04 1.50
C ILE A 168 1.01 6.21 2.47
N ASP A 169 1.52 7.36 2.08
CA ASP A 169 1.55 8.59 2.85
C ASP A 169 1.88 8.39 4.34
N PRO A 170 2.99 7.68 4.68
CA PRO A 170 3.28 7.27 6.06
C PRO A 170 3.55 8.47 6.98
N VAL A 171 3.16 8.35 8.26
CA VAL A 171 3.31 9.42 9.27
C VAL A 171 3.86 8.87 10.59
N ASP A 172 5.00 9.41 11.04
CA ASP A 172 5.72 8.93 12.23
C ASP A 172 5.28 9.62 13.54
N GLY A 173 4.37 10.60 13.47
CA GLY A 173 3.78 11.25 14.64
C GLY A 173 3.24 12.63 14.34
N MET A 174 3.34 13.55 15.30
CA MET A 174 2.69 14.86 15.21
C MET A 174 3.60 15.96 14.69
N ASP A 175 4.92 15.83 14.90
CA ASP A 175 5.94 16.79 14.48
C ASP A 175 7.32 16.16 14.66
N LYS A 176 8.37 16.78 14.08
CA LYS A 176 9.75 16.39 14.34
C LYS A 176 10.07 16.52 15.83
N GLY A 177 10.60 15.46 16.43
CA GLY A 177 10.82 15.36 17.88
C GLY A 177 9.55 15.08 18.72
N LYS A 178 8.39 14.92 18.07
CA LYS A 178 7.10 14.51 18.67
C LYS A 178 6.54 13.28 17.95
N GLN A 179 7.42 12.35 17.63
CA GLN A 179 7.05 11.08 17.01
C GLN A 179 6.25 10.24 18.01
N THR A 180 5.28 9.48 17.50
CA THR A 180 4.56 8.52 18.34
C THR A 180 5.44 7.30 18.65
N PRO A 181 5.27 6.63 19.80
CA PRO A 181 6.02 5.42 20.07
C PRO A 181 5.59 4.22 19.20
N PRO A 182 6.51 3.33 18.81
CA PRO A 182 7.95 3.57 18.73
C PRO A 182 8.27 4.53 17.56
N PRO A 183 9.25 5.43 17.71
CA PRO A 183 9.70 6.26 16.60
C PRO A 183 10.38 5.42 15.51
N VAL A 184 10.04 5.68 14.26
CA VAL A 184 10.61 4.98 13.10
C VAL A 184 11.75 5.80 12.48
N LEU A 185 11.51 7.09 12.26
CA LEU A 185 12.46 8.01 11.66
C LEU A 185 13.63 8.29 12.59
N THR A 186 14.83 8.21 12.04
CA THR A 186 16.11 8.49 12.70
C THR A 186 16.65 9.87 12.33
N TYR A 187 16.12 10.45 11.25
CA TYR A 187 16.59 11.66 10.57
C TYR A 187 17.96 11.55 9.88
N GLU A 188 18.53 10.35 9.82
CA GLU A 188 19.74 10.08 9.05
C GLU A 188 19.36 9.55 7.66
N PRO A 189 19.80 10.20 6.56
CA PRO A 189 19.54 9.68 5.22
C PRO A 189 20.07 8.25 5.08
N ARG A 190 19.31 7.39 4.41
CA ARG A 190 19.71 5.98 4.15
C ARG A 190 19.89 5.12 5.41
N SER A 191 19.28 5.48 6.53
CA SER A 191 19.35 4.74 7.80
C SER A 191 18.57 3.43 7.78
N PHE A 192 17.51 3.30 6.97
CA PHE A 192 16.63 2.14 6.96
C PHE A 192 17.36 0.93 6.36
N ASP A 193 17.76 0.02 7.24
CA ASP A 193 18.37 -1.24 6.88
C ASP A 193 17.29 -2.28 6.58
N LEU A 194 16.92 -2.34 5.30
CA LEU A 194 15.83 -3.14 4.77
C LEU A 194 16.37 -3.97 3.60
N ASP A 195 16.18 -5.29 3.66
CA ASP A 195 16.66 -6.23 2.64
C ASP A 195 15.73 -6.35 1.43
N MET A 196 14.68 -5.53 1.36
CA MET A 196 13.65 -5.54 0.32
C MET A 196 13.48 -4.17 -0.35
N PRO A 197 12.97 -4.13 -1.60
CA PRO A 197 12.58 -2.89 -2.27
C PRO A 197 11.50 -2.14 -1.51
N VAL A 198 11.60 -0.81 -1.51
CA VAL A 198 10.65 0.08 -0.84
C VAL A 198 10.00 1.06 -1.81
N MET A 199 8.68 1.19 -1.78
CA MET A 199 7.98 2.29 -2.43
C MET A 199 7.36 3.21 -1.39
N VAL A 200 7.51 4.51 -1.57
CA VAL A 200 6.79 5.51 -0.80
C VAL A 200 5.88 6.30 -1.75
N ILE A 201 4.61 6.44 -1.38
CA ILE A 201 3.63 7.27 -2.09
C ILE A 201 3.29 8.42 -1.17
N GLY A 202 3.34 9.67 -1.64
CA GLY A 202 3.01 10.86 -0.87
C GLY A 202 1.77 11.58 -1.38
N SER A 203 1.11 12.31 -0.48
CA SER A 203 0.04 13.26 -0.84
C SER A 203 0.56 14.69 -0.77
N GLY A 204 0.38 15.47 -1.84
CA GLY A 204 0.89 16.84 -1.93
C GLY A 204 0.17 17.82 -1.00
N LEU A 205 -1.06 17.52 -0.59
CA LEU A 205 -1.84 18.32 0.37
C LEU A 205 -1.74 17.81 1.81
N GLY A 206 -1.03 16.70 2.08
CA GLY A 206 -0.94 16.10 3.42
C GLY A 206 -0.32 17.04 4.48
N GLU A 207 0.64 17.87 4.07
CA GLU A 207 1.28 18.88 4.91
C GLU A 207 0.47 20.18 5.07
N VAL A 208 -0.63 20.33 4.33
CA VAL A 208 -1.45 21.53 4.33
C VAL A 208 -2.51 21.43 5.42
N LYS A 209 -2.57 22.46 6.28
CA LYS A 209 -3.66 22.59 7.26
C LYS A 209 -5.00 22.70 6.56
N ARG A 210 -6.00 21.97 7.05
CA ARG A 210 -7.38 22.12 6.53
C ARG A 210 -7.95 23.50 6.89
N ASN A 211 -7.76 23.91 8.14
CA ASN A 211 -8.16 25.21 8.70
C ASN A 211 -7.34 25.48 9.99
N PRO A 212 -7.50 26.64 10.67
CA PRO A 212 -6.72 26.93 11.88
C PRO A 212 -6.87 25.95 13.04
N LEU A 213 -7.99 25.20 13.12
CA LEU A 213 -8.28 24.25 14.20
C LEU A 213 -7.76 22.83 13.91
N PHE A 214 -7.60 22.47 12.64
CA PHE A 214 -7.14 21.14 12.24
C PHE A 214 -5.71 21.21 11.68
N PRO A 215 -4.72 20.62 12.39
CA PRO A 215 -3.33 20.60 11.93
C PRO A 215 -3.19 19.76 10.65
N PRO A 216 -2.01 19.80 9.99
CA PRO A 216 -1.73 18.91 8.87
C PRO A 216 -1.84 17.45 9.30
N CYS A 217 -2.33 16.61 8.41
CA CYS A 217 -2.45 15.16 8.68
C CYS A 217 -1.14 14.41 8.44
N ALA A 218 -0.27 14.94 7.56
CA ALA A 218 1.08 14.44 7.30
C ALA A 218 2.11 15.59 7.40
N PRO A 219 2.39 16.08 8.62
CA PRO A 219 3.24 17.24 8.82
C PRO A 219 4.69 17.00 8.38
N LYS A 220 5.34 18.06 7.88
CA LYS A 220 6.77 18.05 7.53
C LYS A 220 7.62 17.55 8.70
N GLY A 221 8.66 16.79 8.39
CA GLY A 221 9.56 16.25 9.39
C GLY A 221 9.10 14.91 9.96
N VAL A 222 7.89 14.43 9.67
CA VAL A 222 7.43 13.09 10.07
C VAL A 222 6.60 12.40 8.99
N ASN A 223 6.71 12.83 7.72
CA ASN A 223 5.83 12.38 6.64
C ASN A 223 6.57 11.52 5.59
N HIS A 224 5.85 11.20 4.51
CA HIS A 224 6.33 10.40 3.38
C HIS A 224 7.69 10.82 2.82
N GLU A 225 8.02 12.13 2.79
CA GLU A 225 9.33 12.59 2.32
C GLU A 225 10.46 12.13 3.25
N ASP A 226 10.25 12.23 4.57
CA ASP A 226 11.22 11.79 5.56
C ASP A 226 11.39 10.27 5.54
N PHE A 227 10.30 9.51 5.38
CA PHE A 227 10.39 8.05 5.21
C PHE A 227 11.21 7.67 3.98
N PHE A 228 10.98 8.33 2.83
CA PHE A 228 11.73 8.03 1.62
C PHE A 228 13.22 8.41 1.73
N ARG A 229 13.54 9.54 2.36
CA ARG A 229 14.93 9.99 2.60
C ARG A 229 15.76 8.95 3.36
N GLU A 230 15.11 8.22 4.26
CA GLU A 230 15.76 7.18 5.08
C GLU A 230 15.85 5.81 4.38
N CYS A 231 15.06 5.57 3.33
CA CYS A 231 15.12 4.32 2.56
C CYS A 231 16.45 4.15 1.82
N ARG A 232 16.99 2.93 1.77
CA ARG A 232 18.14 2.51 0.93
C ARG A 232 17.66 2.00 -0.44
N PRO A 233 18.54 1.88 -1.47
CA PRO A 233 18.17 1.25 -2.73
C PRO A 233 17.94 -0.26 -2.62
N PRO A 234 17.03 -0.83 -3.44
CA PRO A 234 16.17 -0.14 -4.40
C PRO A 234 14.97 0.52 -3.73
N ALA A 235 14.71 1.78 -4.05
CA ALA A 235 13.51 2.47 -3.58
C ALA A 235 12.94 3.44 -4.62
N CYS A 236 11.63 3.66 -4.61
CA CYS A 236 10.99 4.67 -5.45
C CYS A 236 9.98 5.52 -4.66
N TYR A 237 9.74 6.72 -5.17
CA TYR A 237 8.92 7.73 -4.52
C TYR A 237 8.08 8.50 -5.52
N PHE A 238 6.80 8.63 -5.22
CA PHE A 238 5.85 9.34 -6.07
C PHE A 238 4.97 10.25 -5.21
N VAL A 239 4.71 11.47 -5.65
CA VAL A 239 3.86 12.42 -4.93
C VAL A 239 2.74 12.96 -5.82
N ALA A 240 1.49 12.69 -5.44
CA ALA A 240 0.30 13.21 -6.11
C ALA A 240 0.00 14.64 -5.63
N LYS A 241 0.12 15.62 -6.53
CA LYS A 241 0.20 17.05 -6.19
C LYS A 241 -1.05 17.59 -5.48
N GLU A 242 -2.22 17.39 -6.07
CA GLU A 242 -3.48 18.04 -5.66
C GLU A 242 -4.37 17.13 -4.80
N TYR A 243 -3.77 16.17 -4.10
CA TYR A 243 -4.48 15.17 -3.30
C TYR A 243 -4.02 15.17 -1.85
N GLY A 244 -4.98 14.89 -0.97
CA GLY A 244 -4.83 14.88 0.46
C GLY A 244 -4.60 13.50 1.04
N HIS A 245 -4.30 13.53 2.34
CA HIS A 245 -3.94 12.36 3.15
C HIS A 245 -5.01 11.25 3.16
N LEU A 246 -6.28 11.56 2.87
CA LEU A 246 -7.37 10.60 2.92
C LEU A 246 -8.00 10.31 1.55
N ASP A 247 -7.39 10.81 0.46
CA ASP A 247 -8.00 10.75 -0.86
C ASP A 247 -7.86 9.39 -1.55
N MET A 248 -7.09 8.44 -1.00
CA MET A 248 -7.02 7.06 -1.48
C MET A 248 -8.14 6.16 -0.94
N LEU A 249 -8.95 6.66 -0.01
CA LEU A 249 -10.08 5.91 0.57
C LEU A 249 -11.21 5.74 -0.45
N ASP A 250 -12.19 4.93 -0.07
CA ASP A 250 -13.43 4.76 -0.81
C ASP A 250 -14.17 6.08 -1.00
N ASN A 251 -14.88 6.19 -2.13
CA ASN A 251 -15.65 7.39 -2.45
C ASN A 251 -16.70 7.72 -1.38
N GLU A 252 -17.23 6.69 -0.72
CA GLU A 252 -18.15 6.79 0.40
C GLU A 252 -17.58 5.98 1.58
N THR A 253 -17.49 6.60 2.74
CA THR A 253 -17.05 5.94 3.98
C THR A 253 -18.13 6.12 5.05
N GLU A 254 -18.58 5.02 5.63
CA GLU A 254 -19.75 5.00 6.49
C GLU A 254 -19.48 5.41 7.95
N GLY A 255 -20.56 5.78 8.65
CA GLY A 255 -20.54 6.10 10.07
C GLY A 255 -19.83 7.41 10.42
N ILE A 256 -19.70 7.70 11.72
CA ILE A 256 -19.10 8.93 12.23
C ILE A 256 -17.62 9.03 11.82
N ARG A 257 -16.89 7.91 11.92
CA ARG A 257 -15.49 7.83 11.47
C ARG A 257 -15.36 8.12 9.99
N GLY A 258 -16.25 7.55 9.17
CA GLY A 258 -16.27 7.79 7.73
C GLY A 258 -16.51 9.25 7.40
N LYS A 259 -17.52 9.89 8.01
CA LYS A 259 -17.78 11.33 7.81
C LYS A 259 -16.57 12.19 8.20
N ALA A 260 -15.85 11.84 9.26
CA ALA A 260 -14.66 12.57 9.70
C ALA A 260 -13.54 12.57 8.64
N THR A 261 -13.48 11.55 7.78
CA THR A 261 -12.46 11.47 6.73
C THR A 261 -12.57 12.56 5.65
N TYR A 262 -13.72 13.24 5.54
CA TYR A 262 -13.90 14.35 4.58
C TYR A 262 -13.54 15.72 5.16
N CYS A 263 -13.43 15.85 6.49
CA CYS A 263 -13.35 17.15 7.15
C CYS A 263 -12.07 17.41 7.93
N LEU A 264 -11.35 16.38 8.36
CA LEU A 264 -10.16 16.53 9.21
C LEU A 264 -8.90 16.96 8.43
N CYS A 265 -8.70 16.39 7.24
CA CYS A 265 -7.52 16.68 6.41
C CYS A 265 -7.88 17.65 5.27
N LYS A 266 -6.86 18.35 4.75
CA LYS A 266 -6.99 19.02 3.46
C LYS A 266 -7.10 17.92 2.40
N ASN A 267 -8.21 17.94 1.66
CA ASN A 267 -8.51 17.00 0.59
C ASN A 267 -8.47 17.70 -0.77
N GLY A 268 -8.19 16.92 -1.80
CA GLY A 268 -8.34 17.27 -3.19
C GLY A 268 -9.81 17.29 -3.62
N ARG A 269 -10.03 17.37 -4.93
CA ARG A 269 -11.37 17.51 -5.50
C ARG A 269 -12.20 16.21 -5.43
N ALA A 270 -11.56 15.06 -5.57
CA ALA A 270 -12.21 13.75 -5.59
C ALA A 270 -11.22 12.66 -5.13
N ARG A 271 -11.75 11.54 -4.62
CA ARG A 271 -10.93 10.41 -4.14
C ARG A 271 -10.52 9.44 -5.25
N GLU A 272 -11.44 9.17 -6.18
CA GLU A 272 -11.22 8.14 -7.20
C GLU A 272 -9.88 8.24 -7.96
N PRO A 273 -9.45 9.41 -8.46
CA PRO A 273 -8.20 9.45 -9.22
C PRO A 273 -6.97 9.14 -8.36
N MET A 274 -6.93 9.63 -7.10
CA MET A 274 -5.86 9.28 -6.16
C MET A 274 -5.89 7.80 -5.80
N ARG A 275 -7.07 7.24 -5.53
CA ARG A 275 -7.22 5.81 -5.27
C ARG A 275 -6.76 4.95 -6.44
N ARG A 276 -7.13 5.31 -7.67
CA ARG A 276 -6.69 4.62 -8.89
C ARG A 276 -5.19 4.74 -9.09
N PHE A 277 -4.61 5.94 -8.86
CA PHE A 277 -3.17 6.13 -8.89
C PHE A 277 -2.46 5.21 -7.89
N VAL A 278 -2.88 5.21 -6.62
CA VAL A 278 -2.31 4.37 -5.56
C VAL A 278 -2.44 2.90 -5.91
N GLY A 279 -3.61 2.44 -6.33
CA GLY A 279 -3.83 1.05 -6.74
C GLY A 279 -2.93 0.63 -7.89
N GLY A 280 -2.85 1.45 -8.94
CA GLY A 280 -2.05 1.13 -10.11
C GLY A 280 -0.54 1.18 -9.88
N ILE A 281 -0.03 2.17 -9.13
CA ILE A 281 1.40 2.23 -8.85
C ILE A 281 1.84 1.13 -7.87
N VAL A 282 0.97 0.72 -6.95
CA VAL A 282 1.18 -0.48 -6.12
C VAL A 282 1.28 -1.73 -6.99
N VAL A 283 0.34 -1.93 -7.91
CA VAL A 283 0.38 -3.07 -8.84
C VAL A 283 1.65 -3.07 -9.69
N ALA A 284 2.01 -1.92 -10.28
CA ALA A 284 3.20 -1.77 -11.10
C ALA A 284 4.48 -2.10 -10.30
N PHE A 285 4.58 -1.61 -9.06
CA PHE A 285 5.70 -1.89 -8.17
C PHE A 285 5.80 -3.36 -7.77
N LEU A 286 4.67 -3.99 -7.39
CA LEU A 286 4.64 -5.40 -7.02
C LEU A 286 5.01 -6.30 -8.21
N ARG A 287 4.51 -6.01 -9.42
CA ARG A 287 4.91 -6.71 -10.65
C ARG A 287 6.41 -6.59 -10.91
N ALA A 288 6.97 -5.39 -10.76
CA ALA A 288 8.40 -5.16 -10.98
C ALA A 288 9.26 -6.03 -10.07
N PHE A 289 8.99 -6.01 -8.76
CA PHE A 289 9.90 -6.58 -7.77
C PHE A 289 9.56 -8.01 -7.34
N MET A 290 8.31 -8.44 -7.51
CA MET A 290 7.89 -9.79 -7.12
C MET A 290 7.69 -10.68 -8.34
N GLU A 291 7.44 -10.12 -9.53
CA GLU A 291 7.21 -10.90 -10.76
C GLU A 291 8.28 -10.68 -11.83
N GLY A 292 9.19 -9.73 -11.63
CA GLY A 292 10.27 -9.43 -12.58
C GLY A 292 9.79 -8.67 -13.83
N ASN A 293 8.61 -8.03 -13.77
CA ASN A 293 8.04 -7.26 -14.86
C ASN A 293 7.91 -5.78 -14.48
N ASP A 294 8.91 -4.98 -14.85
CA ASP A 294 9.00 -3.55 -14.50
C ASP A 294 8.39 -2.61 -15.53
N ARG A 295 7.83 -3.13 -16.62
CA ARG A 295 7.28 -2.35 -17.75
C ARG A 295 6.34 -1.25 -17.29
N ASP A 296 5.36 -1.59 -16.44
CA ASP A 296 4.36 -0.63 -15.95
C ASP A 296 5.01 0.43 -15.04
N LEU A 297 5.94 0.04 -14.18
CA LEU A 297 6.61 0.95 -13.26
C LEU A 297 7.50 1.96 -14.00
N MET A 298 8.22 1.50 -15.02
CA MET A 298 9.04 2.35 -15.90
C MET A 298 8.16 3.24 -16.77
N ALA A 299 7.02 2.75 -17.26
CA ALA A 299 6.06 3.57 -17.99
C ALA A 299 5.53 4.72 -17.11
N VAL A 300 5.23 4.47 -15.83
CA VAL A 300 4.84 5.56 -14.92
C VAL A 300 5.99 6.54 -14.71
N ARG A 301 7.22 6.08 -14.50
CA ARG A 301 8.39 6.97 -14.39
C ARG A 301 8.51 7.89 -15.61
N ASP A 302 8.46 7.31 -16.82
CA ASP A 302 8.83 8.01 -18.05
C ASP A 302 7.66 8.76 -18.71
N ARG A 303 6.41 8.32 -18.48
CA ARG A 303 5.21 8.83 -19.18
C ARG A 303 4.07 9.21 -18.24
N HIS A 304 4.32 9.44 -16.95
CA HIS A 304 3.29 9.79 -15.97
C HIS A 304 2.32 10.89 -16.42
N ALA A 305 2.82 11.94 -17.11
CA ALA A 305 1.98 13.04 -17.59
C ALA A 305 0.88 12.60 -18.58
N GLU A 306 1.08 11.47 -19.27
CA GLU A 306 0.12 10.91 -20.22
C GLU A 306 -0.79 9.85 -19.60
N ILE A 307 -0.27 9.07 -18.62
CA ILE A 307 -0.92 7.83 -18.17
C ILE A 307 -1.44 7.87 -16.74
N ALA A 308 -0.87 8.70 -15.86
CA ALA A 308 -1.27 8.73 -14.46
C ALA A 308 -2.62 9.46 -14.32
N PRO A 309 -3.56 8.97 -13.49
CA PRO A 309 -4.84 9.64 -13.28
C PRO A 309 -4.72 10.88 -12.38
N VAL A 310 -3.50 11.23 -11.95
CA VAL A 310 -3.19 12.38 -11.10
C VAL A 310 -1.95 13.10 -11.62
N GLU A 311 -1.87 14.41 -11.40
CA GLU A 311 -0.62 15.15 -11.61
C GLU A 311 0.40 14.75 -10.53
N LEU A 312 1.57 14.29 -10.96
CA LEU A 312 2.67 13.96 -10.07
C LEU A 312 3.64 15.14 -9.98
N GLN A 313 3.85 15.67 -8.78
CA GLN A 313 4.81 16.76 -8.57
C GLN A 313 6.25 16.25 -8.38
N ARG A 314 6.43 14.98 -8.04
CA ARG A 314 7.73 14.38 -7.75
C ARG A 314 7.73 12.89 -8.06
N ILE A 315 8.80 12.44 -8.72
CA ILE A 315 9.11 11.04 -8.99
C ILE A 315 10.60 10.84 -8.76
N GLU A 316 10.98 9.92 -7.89
CA GLU A 316 12.39 9.63 -7.61
C GLU A 316 12.64 8.12 -7.51
N PHE A 317 13.79 7.69 -8.02
CA PHE A 317 14.25 6.30 -7.97
C PHE A 317 15.66 6.25 -7.39
N LEU A 318 15.84 5.42 -6.38
CA LEU A 318 17.10 5.12 -5.75
C LEU A 318 17.50 3.72 -6.22
N GLN A 319 18.48 3.65 -7.12
CA GLN A 319 18.99 2.39 -7.68
C GLN A 319 20.22 1.90 -6.90
N ARG A 320 20.41 0.59 -6.83
CA ARG A 320 21.69 0.04 -6.36
C ARG A 320 22.74 0.46 -7.38
N LYS A 321 23.83 1.09 -6.93
CA LYS A 321 25.01 1.22 -7.80
C LYS A 321 25.48 -0.19 -8.09
N ASN A 322 25.65 -0.55 -9.35
CA ASN A 322 26.33 -1.79 -9.71
C ASN A 322 27.73 -1.73 -9.06
N ALA A 323 28.00 -2.65 -8.14
CA ALA A 323 29.33 -2.84 -7.56
C ALA A 323 30.23 -3.53 -8.57
#